data_AF-A0A9D4G2J9-F1
#
_entry.id   AF-A0A9D4G2J9-F1
#
_cell.length_a   1.000
_cell.length_b   1.000
_cell.length_c   1.000
_cell.angle_alpha   90.00
_cell.angle_beta   90.00
_cell.angle_gamma   90.00
#
_symmetry.space_group_name_H-M   'P 1'
#
loop_
_entity.id
_entity.type
_entity.pdbx_description
1 polymer ?
#
loop_
_entity_poly.entity_id
_entity_poly.type
_entity_poly.pdbx_seq_one_letter_code
_entity_poly.pdbx_strand_id
1 'polypeptide(L)' 'MKAHIISELRKKNPKVCLVLETVALVMGLNAPSIARVIHMQPPTTLEKYMQEISRAGCNGKPASALTVLL' A
#
# COMPACT_ATOMS: atom_id res chain seq x y z
N MET A 1 4.10 7.83 16.80
CA MET A 1 3.63 8.25 15.46
C MET A 1 3.24 7.07 14.56
N LYS A 2 4.16 6.15 14.21
CA LYS A 2 3.91 4.96 13.37
C LYS A 2 2.71 4.09 13.81
N ALA A 3 2.59 3.81 15.12
CA ALA A 3 1.51 2.98 15.66
C ALA A 3 0.11 3.58 15.42
N HIS A 4 0.00 4.91 15.45
CA HIS A 4 -1.27 5.59 15.20
C HIS A 4 -1.68 5.45 13.72
N ILE A 5 -0.74 5.66 12.79
CA ILE A 5 -0.98 5.48 11.34
C ILE A 5 -1.43 4.04 11.05
N ILE A 6 -0.72 3.05 11.60
CA ILE A 6 -1.07 1.63 11.43
C ILE A 6 -2.48 1.33 11.97
N SER A 7 -2.83 1.88 13.14
CA SER A 7 -4.16 1.72 13.72
C SER A 7 -5.25 2.36 12.86
N GLU A 8 -5.00 3.54 12.31
CA GLU A 8 -5.93 4.23 11.41
C GLU A 8 -6.13 3.46 10.09
N LEU A 9 -5.07 2.95 9.48
CA LEU A 9 -5.13 2.23 8.20
C LEU A 9 -5.89 0.88 8.29
N ARG A 10 -5.97 0.29 9.49
CA ARG A 10 -6.76 -0.93 9.74
C ARG A 10 -8.27 -0.70 9.75
N LYS A 11 -8.72 0.56 9.90
CA LYS A 11 -10.15 0.88 9.94
C LYS A 11 -10.78 0.71 8.56
N LYS A 12 -12.06 0.34 8.53
CA LYS A 12 -12.85 0.22 7.29
C LYS A 12 -12.92 1.56 6.52
N ASN A 13 -13.02 2.66 7.26
CA ASN A 13 -13.03 4.03 6.73
C ASN A 13 -11.85 4.80 7.35
N PRO A 14 -10.63 4.65 6.82
CA PRO A 14 -9.47 5.36 7.33
C PRO A 14 -9.59 6.87 7.02
N LYS A 15 -9.13 7.71 7.93
CA LYS A 15 -9.00 9.17 7.68
C LYS A 15 -7.74 9.53 6.92
N VAL A 16 -6.80 8.59 6.82
CA VAL A 16 -5.52 8.75 6.12
C VAL A 16 -5.73 8.40 4.65
N CYS A 17 -5.47 9.36 3.76
CA CYS A 17 -5.64 9.18 2.32
C CYS A 17 -4.34 8.82 1.58
N LEU A 18 -3.18 9.17 2.15
CA LEU A 18 -1.87 8.96 1.55
C LEU A 18 -0.85 8.59 2.62
N VAL A 19 -0.03 7.60 2.31
CA VAL A 19 1.10 7.16 3.13
C VAL A 19 2.30 7.03 2.21
N LEU A 20 3.36 7.77 2.52
CA LEU A 20 4.63 7.72 1.79
C LEU A 20 5.61 6.93 2.65
N GLU A 21 6.00 5.76 2.18
CA GLU A 21 6.83 4.85 2.97
C GLU A 21 7.77 4.06 2.07
N THR A 22 8.87 3.60 2.66
CA THR A 22 9.69 2.55 2.06
C THR A 22 9.03 1.19 2.29
N VAL A 23 9.36 0.21 1.44
CA VAL A 23 8.75 -1.14 1.38
C VAL A 23 8.54 -1.81 2.75
N ALA A 24 9.41 -1.52 3.72
CA ALA A 24 9.44 -2.12 5.05
C ALA A 24 8.24 -1.81 5.95
N LEU A 25 7.45 -0.75 5.70
CA LEU A 25 6.42 -0.36 6.67
C LEU A 25 5.16 -1.26 6.65
N VAL A 26 4.96 -2.04 5.59
CA VAL A 26 3.64 -2.63 5.32
C VAL A 26 3.66 -4.17 5.39
N MET A 27 4.78 -4.77 5.83
CA MET A 27 4.83 -6.20 6.15
C MET A 27 3.90 -6.50 7.32
N GLY A 28 2.87 -7.34 7.11
CA GLY A 28 1.90 -7.71 8.14
C GLY A 28 0.81 -6.67 8.43
N LEU A 29 0.70 -5.59 7.65
CA LEU A 29 -0.42 -4.64 7.75
C LEU A 29 -1.64 -5.18 6.97
N ASN A 30 -2.76 -5.36 7.65
CA ASN A 30 -4.06 -5.55 7.01
C ASN A 30 -4.79 -4.21 6.90
N ALA A 31 -4.74 -3.58 5.72
CA ALA A 31 -5.40 -2.33 5.43
C ALA A 31 -6.34 -2.53 4.21
N PRO A 32 -7.58 -3.01 4.44
CA PRO A 32 -8.44 -3.50 3.36
C PRO A 32 -8.91 -2.41 2.39
N SER A 33 -8.79 -1.13 2.78
CA SER A 33 -9.28 0.02 2.02
C SER A 33 -8.22 0.66 1.11
N ILE A 34 -7.04 0.06 0.96
CA ILE A 34 -6.03 0.55 0.01
C ILE A 34 -6.55 0.37 -1.43
N ALA A 35 -6.71 1.47 -2.16
CA ALA A 35 -7.18 1.48 -3.54
C ALA A 35 -6.06 1.65 -4.58
N ARG A 36 -4.90 2.15 -4.16
CA ARG A 36 -3.77 2.40 -5.07
C ARG A 36 -2.43 2.15 -4.39
N VAL A 37 -1.51 1.54 -5.12
CA VAL A 37 -0.08 1.50 -4.81
C VAL A 37 0.67 2.26 -5.91
N ILE A 38 1.56 3.17 -5.51
CA ILE A 38 2.36 3.97 -6.43
C ILE A 38 3.83 3.75 -6.12
N HIS A 39 4.56 3.23 -7.11
CA HIS A 39 6.00 3.08 -7.08
C HIS A 39 6.65 4.29 -7.76
N MET A 40 7.31 5.14 -6.97
CA MET A 40 8.08 6.28 -7.50
C MET A 40 9.38 5.85 -8.19
N GLN A 41 9.86 4.64 -7.87
CA GLN A 41 10.96 3.97 -8.54
C GLN A 41 10.56 2.49 -8.73
N PRO A 42 10.97 1.86 -9.85
CA PRO A 42 10.70 0.44 -10.07
C PRO A 42 11.26 -0.43 -8.96
N PRO A 43 10.49 -1.41 -8.46
CA PRO A 43 11.03 -2.42 -7.55
C PRO A 43 12.18 -3.20 -8.19
N THR A 44 13.13 -3.64 -7.38
CA THR A 44 14.34 -4.35 -7.86
C THR A 44 14.04 -5.73 -8.45
N THR A 45 12.89 -6.31 -8.12
CA THR A 45 12.47 -7.63 -8.61
C THR A 45 10.96 -7.66 -8.84
N LEU A 46 10.52 -8.56 -9.73
CA LEU A 46 9.10 -8.80 -9.98
C LEU A 46 8.37 -9.30 -8.72
N GLU A 47 9.01 -10.16 -7.92
CA GLU A 47 8.43 -10.67 -6.68
C GLU A 47 8.10 -9.54 -5.71
N LYS A 48 9.03 -8.59 -5.51
CA LYS A 48 8.79 -7.40 -4.68
C LYS A 48 7.64 -6.57 -5.22
N TYR A 49 7.63 -6.33 -6.54
CA TYR A 49 6.52 -5.64 -7.19
C TYR A 49 5.19 -6.31 -6.88
N MET A 50 5.08 -7.62 -7.09
CA MET A 50 3.86 -8.39 -6.84
C MET A 50 3.43 -8.32 -5.36
N GLN A 51 4.34 -8.56 -4.42
CA GLN A 51 4.04 -8.48 -2.98
C GLN A 51 3.57 -7.08 -2.56
N GLU A 52 4.15 -6.03 -3.13
CA GLU A 52 3.83 -4.65 -2.80
C GLU A 52 2.48 -4.22 -3.38
N ILE A 53 2.18 -4.54 -4.65
CA ILE A 53 0.91 -4.16 -5.28
C ILE A 53 -0.29 -4.96 -4.77
N SER A 54 -0.10 -6.21 -4.34
CA SER A 54 -1.17 -7.07 -3.80
C SER A 54 -1.81 -6.55 -2.51
N ARG A 55 -1.28 -5.47 -1.94
CA ARG A 55 -1.87 -4.76 -0.80
C ARG A 55 -3.07 -3.90 -1.18
N ALA A 56 -3.20 -3.51 -2.44
CA ALA A 56 -4.38 -2.81 -2.92
C ALA A 56 -5.50 -3.81 -3.27
N GLY A 57 -6.76 -3.41 -3.07
CA GLY A 57 -7.91 -4.20 -3.52
C GLY A 57 -8.26 -5.40 -2.63
N CYS A 58 -7.71 -5.51 -1.41
CA CYS A 58 -8.04 -6.61 -0.50
C CYS A 58 -9.54 -6.70 -0.13
N ASN A 59 -10.30 -5.62 -0.31
CA ASN A 59 -11.75 -5.58 -0.13
C ASN A 59 -12.57 -5.99 -1.38
N GLY A 60 -11.91 -6.46 -2.44
CA GLY A 60 -12.54 -6.86 -3.71
C GLY A 60 -13.01 -5.69 -4.58
N LYS A 61 -12.72 -4.44 -4.21
CA LYS A 61 -13.03 -3.27 -5.04
C LYS A 61 -11.94 -3.05 -6.09
N PRO A 62 -12.25 -2.35 -7.20
CA PRO A 62 -11.25 -1.97 -8.19
C PRO A 62 -10.06 -1.25 -7.53
N ALA A 63 -8.87 -1.69 -7.88
CA ALA A 63 -7.62 -1.14 -7.38
C ALA A 63 -6.64 -0.96 -8.54
N SER A 64 -5.64 -0.10 -8.34
CA SER A 64 -4.64 0.23 -9.36
C SER A 64 -3.23 0.20 -8.79
N ALA A 65 -2.28 -0.21 -9.64
CA ALA A 65 -0.86 -0.09 -9.37
C ALA A 65 -0.23 0.77 -10.47
N LEU A 66 0.60 1.73 -10.09
CA LEU A 66 1.31 2.61 -11.01
C LEU A 66 2.80 2.60 -10.64
N THR A 67 3.65 2.30 -11.62
CA THR A 67 5.09 2.47 -11.50
C THR A 67 5.53 3.61 -12.41
N VAL A 68 6.16 4.62 -11.83
CA VAL A 68 6.77 5.71 -12.58
C VAL A 68 8.16 5.27 -13.04
N LEU A 69 8.43 5.41 -14.33
CA LEU A 69 9.73 5.18 -14.95
C LEU A 69 10.33 6.56 -15.22
N LEU A 70 11.19 7.04 -14.32
CA LEU A 70 11.98 8.27 -14.47
C LEU A 70 13.41 7.92 -14.88
#